data_AF-A0A534ILZ0-F1
#
_entry.id   AF-A0A534ILZ0-F1
#
_cell.length_a   1.000
_cell.length_b   1.000
_cell.length_c   1.000
_cell.angle_alpha   90.00
_cell.angle_beta   90.00
_cell.angle_gamma   90.00
#
_symmetry.space_group_name_H-M   'P 1'
#
loop_
_entity.id
_entity.type
_entity.pdbx_description
1 polymer ?
#
loop_
_entity_poly.entity_id
_entity_poly.type
_entity_poly.pdbx_seq_one_letter_code
_entity_poly.pdbx_strand_id
1 'polypeptide(L)'
;MNLASEIEFYSELRLLDKARLLNLFMHELAQEARGTYGAGADQVHDGAHLRFINELNHRLTRIVEQLLADEATRPPDDVVLRMLLAPRADKVAERLVFNAYARAI
;
A
#
# COMPACT_ATOMS: atom_id res chain seq x y z
N MET A 1 7.52 -10.49 9.26
CA MET A 1 8.03 -9.18 8.81
C MET A 1 8.29 -8.33 10.04
N ASN A 2 9.45 -7.68 10.13
CA ASN A 2 9.79 -6.81 11.27
C ASN A 2 9.57 -5.36 10.85
N LEU A 3 8.54 -4.70 11.40
CA LEU A 3 8.16 -3.33 11.03
C LEU A 3 9.30 -2.32 11.21
N ALA A 4 10.13 -2.47 12.24
CA ALA A 4 11.25 -1.55 12.46
C ALA A 4 12.28 -1.66 11.34
N SER A 5 12.61 -2.88 10.92
CA SER A 5 13.53 -3.14 9.80
C SER A 5 12.98 -2.64 8.46
N GLU A 6 11.67 -2.78 8.21
CA GLU A 6 11.05 -2.24 6.99
C GLU A 6 11.05 -0.71 6.95
N ILE A 7 10.84 -0.05 8.10
CA ILE A 7 10.93 1.41 8.23
C ILE A 7 12.36 1.88 7.92
N GLU A 8 13.35 1.21 8.49
CA GLU A 8 14.77 1.51 8.26
C GLU A 8 15.12 1.35 6.78
N PHE A 9 14.82 0.19 6.19
CA PHE A 9 15.02 -0.09 4.77
C PHE A 9 14.41 0.99 3.88
N TYR A 10 13.12 1.31 4.08
CA TYR A 10 12.45 2.31 3.27
C TYR A 10 13.06 3.69 3.45
N SER A 11 13.44 4.08 4.67
CA SER A 11 14.00 5.40 4.97
C SER A 11 15.34 5.65 4.24
N GLU A 12 16.14 4.60 4.07
CA GLU A 12 17.43 4.64 3.37
C GLU A 12 17.30 4.73 1.84
N LEU A 13 16.13 4.43 1.28
CA LEU A 13 15.91 4.54 -0.16
C LEU A 13 16.01 6.00 -0.64
N ARG A 14 16.57 6.17 -1.84
CA ARG A 14 16.50 7.46 -2.55
C ARG A 14 15.04 7.78 -2.88
N LEU A 15 14.73 9.07 -3.00
CA LEU A 15 13.37 9.56 -3.27
C LEU A 15 12.71 8.86 -4.47
N LEU A 16 13.42 8.70 -5.59
CA LEU A 16 12.88 8.03 -6.76
C LEU A 16 12.63 6.53 -6.52
N ASP A 17 13.47 5.86 -5.73
CA ASP A 17 13.33 4.45 -5.42
C ASP A 17 12.15 4.23 -4.44
N LYS A 18 11.91 5.16 -3.51
CA LYS A 18 10.68 5.21 -2.68
C LYS A 18 9.42 5.30 -3.54
N ALA A 19 9.39 6.25 -4.48
CA ALA A 19 8.26 6.44 -5.38
C ALA A 19 8.00 5.19 -6.26
N ARG A 20 9.07 4.57 -6.78
CA ARG A 20 8.98 3.32 -7.55
C ARG A 20 8.42 2.16 -6.73
N LEU A 21 8.91 1.97 -5.51
CA LEU A 21 8.41 0.93 -4.61
C LEU A 21 6.93 1.14 -4.31
N LEU A 22 6.53 2.34 -3.92
CA LEU A 22 5.11 2.64 -3.64
C LEU A 22 4.23 2.44 -4.89
N ASN A 23 4.72 2.83 -6.07
CA ASN A 23 4.00 2.62 -7.32
C ASN A 23 3.83 1.12 -7.66
N LEU A 24 4.88 0.31 -7.48
CA LEU A 24 4.77 -1.14 -7.65
C LEU A 24 3.83 -1.75 -6.61
N PHE A 25 3.92 -1.30 -5.36
CA PHE A 25 3.04 -1.75 -4.29
C PHE A 25 1.56 -1.42 -4.58
N MET A 26 1.25 -0.25 -5.15
CA MET A 26 -0.09 0.10 -5.61
C MET A 26 -0.59 -0.84 -6.72
N HIS A 27 0.29 -1.21 -7.66
CA HIS A 27 -0.05 -2.22 -8.67
C HIS A 27 -0.40 -3.56 -8.03
N GLU A 28 0.41 -4.02 -7.08
CA GLU A 28 0.19 -5.29 -6.39
C GLU A 28 -1.07 -5.28 -5.52
N LEU A 29 -1.41 -4.14 -4.89
CA LEU A 29 -2.69 -3.94 -4.22
C LEU A 29 -3.86 -4.08 -5.19
N ALA A 30 -3.75 -3.52 -6.40
CA ALA A 30 -4.78 -3.69 -7.42
C ALA A 30 -4.92 -5.15 -7.88
N GLN A 31 -3.84 -5.93 -7.89
CA GLN A 31 -3.92 -7.38 -8.14
C GLN A 31 -4.64 -8.11 -7.01
N GLU A 32 -4.33 -7.81 -5.75
CA GLU A 32 -5.05 -8.38 -4.60
C GLU A 32 -6.54 -8.02 -4.62
N ALA A 33 -6.90 -6.80 -5.04
CA ALA A 33 -8.28 -6.36 -5.15
C ALA A 33 -9.13 -7.23 -6.08
N ARG A 34 -8.52 -7.86 -7.10
CA ARG A 34 -9.24 -8.78 -8.00
C ARG A 34 -9.82 -9.99 -7.26
N GLY A 35 -9.23 -10.36 -6.12
CA GLY A 35 -9.75 -11.40 -5.25
C GLY A 35 -11.10 -11.06 -4.62
N THR A 36 -11.58 -9.81 -4.71
CA THR A 36 -12.89 -9.37 -4.21
C THR A 36 -14.00 -9.42 -5.25
N TYR A 37 -13.65 -9.66 -6.52
CA TYR A 37 -14.60 -9.67 -7.64
C TYR A 37 -15.38 -10.99 -7.68
N GLY A 38 -16.67 -10.92 -8.01
CA GLY A 38 -17.52 -12.09 -8.20
C GLY A 38 -17.29 -12.78 -9.55
N ALA A 39 -18.07 -13.82 -9.82
CA ALA A 39 -17.97 -14.57 -11.08
C ALA A 39 -18.47 -13.76 -12.29
N GLY A 40 -19.40 -12.81 -12.06
CA GLY A 40 -19.90 -11.88 -13.08
C GLY A 40 -19.10 -10.58 -13.14
N ALA A 41 -19.07 -9.93 -14.31
CA ALA A 41 -18.32 -8.70 -14.54
C ALA A 41 -18.82 -7.48 -13.73
N ASP A 42 -20.07 -7.52 -13.26
CA ASP A 42 -20.73 -6.52 -12.42
C ASP A 42 -20.77 -6.91 -10.93
N GLN A 43 -20.15 -8.03 -10.57
CA GLN A 43 -20.25 -8.59 -9.22
C GLN A 43 -19.00 -8.26 -8.40
N VAL A 44 -19.24 -7.83 -7.16
CA VAL A 44 -18.23 -7.74 -6.10
C VAL A 44 -18.76 -8.56 -4.94
N HIS A 45 -18.04 -9.61 -4.56
CA HIS A 45 -18.45 -10.46 -3.43
C HIS A 45 -17.88 -9.98 -2.09
N ASP A 46 -16.84 -9.13 -2.13
CA ASP A 46 -16.23 -8.54 -0.94
C ASP A 46 -16.01 -7.02 -1.09
N GLY A 47 -17.11 -6.27 -0.98
CA GLY A 47 -17.09 -4.82 -1.15
C GLY A 47 -16.32 -4.06 -0.06
N ALA A 48 -16.22 -4.62 1.14
CA ALA A 48 -15.50 -3.99 2.24
C ALA A 48 -13.99 -3.93 1.96
N HIS A 49 -13.40 -5.06 1.56
CA HIS A 49 -11.98 -5.12 1.24
C HIS A 49 -11.64 -4.42 -0.07
N LEU A 50 -12.54 -4.45 -1.06
CA LEU A 50 -12.37 -3.67 -2.29
C LEU A 50 -12.27 -2.17 -1.98
N ARG A 51 -13.20 -1.66 -1.16
CA ARG A 51 -13.18 -0.26 -0.72
C ARG A 51 -11.90 0.05 0.06
N PHE A 52 -11.49 -0.82 0.98
CA PHE A 52 -10.25 -0.64 1.73
C PHE A 52 -9.03 -0.49 0.81
N ILE A 53 -8.88 -1.37 -0.20
CA ILE A 53 -7.78 -1.27 -1.16
C ILE A 53 -7.88 0.01 -1.98
N ASN A 54 -9.07 0.38 -2.43
CA ASN A 54 -9.27 1.59 -3.23
C ASN A 54 -8.85 2.86 -2.45
N GLU A 55 -9.29 2.98 -1.20
CA GLU A 55 -8.90 4.08 -0.30
C GLU A 55 -7.39 4.10 -0.05
N LEU A 56 -6.76 2.93 0.11
CA LEU A 56 -5.32 2.83 0.29
C LEU A 56 -4.56 3.28 -0.97
N ASN A 57 -5.01 2.87 -2.15
CA ASN A 57 -4.45 3.30 -3.43
C ASN A 57 -4.57 4.81 -3.63
N HIS A 58 -5.70 5.43 -3.27
CA HIS A 58 -5.84 6.89 -3.34
C HIS A 58 -4.84 7.62 -2.43
N ARG A 59 -4.66 7.14 -1.19
CA ARG A 59 -3.67 7.71 -0.26
C ARG A 59 -2.25 7.55 -0.77
N LEU A 60 -1.90 6.38 -1.27
CA LEU A 60 -0.57 6.10 -1.82
C LEU A 60 -0.28 6.93 -3.07
N THR A 61 -1.28 7.11 -3.95
CA THR A 61 -1.16 7.99 -5.12
C THR A 61 -0.77 9.40 -4.69
N ARG A 62 -1.44 9.94 -3.65
CA ARG A 62 -1.08 11.25 -3.11
C ARG A 62 0.34 11.25 -2.55
N ILE A 63 0.72 10.26 -1.73
CA ILE A 63 2.07 10.18 -1.16
C ILE A 63 3.16 10.12 -2.24
N VAL A 64 2.92 9.38 -3.33
CA VAL A 64 3.84 9.31 -4.48
C VAL A 64 3.99 10.67 -5.13
N GLU A 65 2.89 11.39 -5.38
CA GLU A 65 2.95 12.77 -5.87
C GLU A 65 3.76 13.69 -4.95
N GLN A 66 3.51 13.63 -3.63
CA GLN A 66 4.23 14.44 -2.65
C GLN A 66 5.73 14.10 -2.59
N LEU A 67 6.10 12.83 -2.76
CA LEU A 67 7.49 12.42 -2.89
C LEU A 67 8.11 13.04 -4.13
N LEU A 68 7.49 12.89 -5.29
CA LEU A 68 8.05 13.35 -6.57
C LEU A 68 8.14 14.87 -6.67
N ALA A 69 7.23 15.60 -6.01
CA ALA A 69 7.22 17.04 -5.93
C ALA A 69 8.07 17.63 -4.80
N ASP A 70 8.74 16.80 -4.00
CA ASP A 70 9.49 17.20 -2.80
C ASP A 70 8.66 18.10 -1.85
N GLU A 71 7.40 17.73 -1.64
CA GLU A 71 6.47 18.52 -0.82
C GLU A 71 6.85 18.45 0.67
N ALA A 72 7.02 19.61 1.32
CA ALA A 72 7.32 19.71 2.75
C ALA A 72 6.21 19.12 3.66
N THR A 73 4.96 19.03 3.17
CA THR A 73 3.82 18.47 3.90
C THR A 73 3.69 16.95 3.78
N ARG A 74 4.65 16.29 3.14
CA ARG A 74 4.67 14.84 2.99
C ARG A 74 4.74 14.15 4.37
N PRO A 75 3.95 13.08 4.60
CA PRO A 75 4.11 12.27 5.80
C PRO A 75 5.54 11.70 5.92
N PRO A 76 6.10 11.65 7.15
CA PRO A 76 7.36 10.97 7.40
C PRO A 76 7.35 9.50 6.98
N ASP A 77 8.52 8.96 6.66
CA ASP A 77 8.68 7.60 6.14
C ASP A 77 8.13 6.53 7.10
N ASP A 78 8.36 6.68 8.40
CA ASP A 78 7.85 5.76 9.42
C ASP A 78 6.32 5.82 9.53
N VAL A 79 5.71 6.99 9.36
CA VAL A 79 4.25 7.16 9.33
C VAL A 79 3.66 6.43 8.13
N VAL A 80 4.28 6.53 6.95
CA VAL A 80 3.86 5.80 5.75
C VAL A 80 3.95 4.30 5.98
N LEU A 81 5.07 3.80 6.48
CA LEU A 81 5.26 2.36 6.67
C LEU A 81 4.40 1.80 7.79
N ARG A 82 4.12 2.55 8.86
CA ARG A 82 3.14 2.15 9.89
C ARG A 82 1.72 2.13 9.32
N MET A 83 1.34 3.11 8.51
CA MET A 83 0.05 3.11 7.82
C MET A 83 -0.12 1.82 6.99
N LEU A 84 0.95 1.34 6.34
CA LEU A 84 0.90 0.13 5.53
C LEU A 84 0.98 -1.14 6.38
N LEU A 85 1.98 -1.25 7.24
CA LEU A 85 2.41 -2.55 7.77
C LEU A 85 2.10 -2.78 9.25
N ALA A 86 1.51 -1.80 9.95
CA ALA A 86 1.09 -2.02 11.33
C ALA A 86 -0.01 -3.11 11.44
N PRO A 87 -0.04 -3.88 12.54
CA PRO A 87 -1.09 -4.85 12.76
C PRO A 87 -2.48 -4.23 12.68
N ARG A 88 -3.42 -4.93 12.03
CA ARG A 88 -4.83 -4.53 11.90
C ARG A 88 -5.72 -5.50 12.67
N ALA A 89 -6.88 -4.99 13.09
CA ALA A 89 -7.95 -5.83 13.62
C ALA A 89 -8.55 -6.72 12.52
N ASP A 90 -8.72 -6.14 11.33
CA ASP A 90 -9.12 -6.89 10.13
C ASP A 90 -7.92 -7.65 9.55
N LYS A 91 -7.96 -8.98 9.68
CA LYS A 91 -6.88 -9.87 9.25
C LYS A 91 -6.88 -10.18 7.77
N VAL A 92 -8.01 -10.01 7.08
CA VAL A 92 -8.05 -10.16 5.63
C VAL A 92 -7.42 -8.92 5.00
N ALA A 93 -7.80 -7.71 5.45
CA ALA A 93 -7.15 -6.47 5.06
C ALA A 93 -5.63 -6.47 5.33
N GLU A 94 -5.20 -6.96 6.50
CA GLU A 94 -3.77 -7.14 6.82
C GLU A 94 -3.06 -8.05 5.82
N ARG A 95 -3.66 -9.19 5.49
CA ARG A 95 -3.09 -10.17 4.55
C ARG A 95 -2.93 -9.59 3.15
N LEU A 96 -3.96 -8.90 2.64
CA LEU A 96 -3.93 -8.28 1.32
C LEU A 96 -2.75 -7.29 1.21
N VAL A 97 -2.58 -6.44 2.22
CA VAL A 97 -1.45 -5.48 2.27
C VAL A 97 -0.11 -6.21 2.32
N PHE A 98 0.04 -7.22 3.19
CA PHE A 98 1.30 -7.93 3.31
C PHE A 98 1.67 -8.72 2.05
N ASN A 99 0.70 -9.34 1.39
CA ASN A 99 0.92 -10.06 0.14
C ASN A 99 1.39 -9.10 -0.96
N ALA A 100 0.72 -7.96 -1.12
CA ALA A 100 1.10 -6.95 -2.09
C ALA A 100 2.50 -6.37 -1.79
N TYR A 101 2.79 -6.09 -0.52
CA TYR A 101 4.09 -5.54 -0.11
C TYR A 101 5.22 -6.54 -0.36
N ALA A 102 5.03 -7.80 0.00
CA ALA A 102 6.03 -8.85 -0.21
C ALA A 102 6.37 -9.11 -1.69
N ARG A 103 5.48 -8.76 -2.63
CA ARG A 103 5.74 -8.85 -4.07
C ARG A 103 6.38 -7.58 -4.66
N ALA A 104 6.31 -6.47 -3.92
CA ALA A 104 6.86 -5.18 -4.37
C ALA A 104 8.30 -4.94 -3.91
N ILE A 105 8.79 -5.70 -2.91
CA ILE A 105 10.19 -5.70 -2.45
C ILE A 105 11.01 -6.77 -3.15
#